data_AF-A0A316LBB9-F1
#
_entry.id   AF-A0A316LBB9-F1
#
_cell.length_a   1.000
_cell.length_b   1.000
_cell.length_c   1.000
_cell.angle_alpha   90.00
_cell.angle_beta   90.00
_cell.angle_gamma   90.00
#
_symmetry.space_group_name_H-M   'P 1'
#
loop_
_entity.id
_entity.type
_entity.pdbx_description
1 polymer ?
#
loop_
_entity_poly.entity_id
_entity_poly.type
_entity_poly.pdbx_seq_one_letter_code
_entity_poly.pdbx_strand_id
1 'polypeptide(L)'
;MNKVLPLVSLFIISIISIFYWTFKPKNELYDAKWNAPDTTLAITINGEISTTFPTTNAYTSIVECTNGTGKAEWNGTKWILIASGITKGSTTCNITFTQTFKDIILADNEVKTPLTTPGKEASAHVLDDTISRSNVVTTAYQAYYITYGTGWTVNGTNFNLTGTAVTSDTYANSYSSLVGKYLPSTALSIAGSSTAGTKKTTTNLSQIFYIIDATQSKFTYKILSSNRNTTEALLASTEDDYGTSYYFRGAVKNNYVQFANKCWRIVRIIGDGSVKLVLHNDNTSGVSNPCASSNNSSSNAYANLTSSSRSSKFNLSDTDNAYVGFMYGTAGSSDYASTHANVNKSTILTNLETWYENNLASSEGKLADVIWCGDKSTFTTYASGSTYGAGLGYGTNKTGYGAYNRIYAGGSKVYANPTLICPNDNNGGKLSKFTVSDTTNGNGNLTYKIGLLTADEIVFSGAIGVSGYNTSTYLQENSSITWWTMSPNSENGFSAVVYSTYDGGLNGGSVTTSSGLRPAIALAPSTAVSGGTGTSSDPYVVE
;
A
#
# COMPACT_ATOMS: atom_id res chain seq x y z
N MET A 1 61.90 -36.89 5.06
CA MET A 1 61.66 -35.50 5.50
C MET A 1 60.36 -35.01 4.90
N ASN A 2 59.63 -34.23 5.71
CA ASN A 2 58.19 -34.01 5.65
C ASN A 2 57.68 -33.19 4.45
N LYS A 3 56.45 -33.53 4.04
CA LYS A 3 55.47 -32.67 3.37
C LYS A 3 55.28 -31.35 4.13
N VAL A 4 55.02 -30.23 3.44
CA VAL A 4 53.83 -29.35 3.59
C VAL A 4 53.80 -28.35 2.41
N LEU A 5 52.71 -28.34 1.64
CA LEU A 5 52.15 -27.18 0.92
C LEU A 5 50.60 -27.31 0.98
N PRO A 6 49.80 -26.23 0.94
CA PRO A 6 48.76 -26.00 1.94
C PRO A 6 47.37 -26.40 1.44
N LEU A 7 46.60 -26.95 2.37
CA LEU A 7 45.28 -27.55 2.22
C LEU A 7 44.13 -26.53 2.26
N VAL A 8 44.31 -25.30 1.76
CA VAL A 8 43.34 -24.20 2.02
C VAL A 8 42.45 -23.87 0.82
N SER A 9 42.77 -24.33 -0.41
CA SER A 9 41.97 -23.96 -1.59
C SER A 9 40.87 -24.97 -1.99
N LEU A 10 40.76 -26.13 -1.34
CA LEU A 10 39.72 -27.13 -1.66
C LEU A 10 38.50 -27.10 -0.72
N PHE A 11 38.56 -26.40 0.41
CA PHE A 11 37.45 -26.37 1.37
C PHE A 11 36.40 -25.29 1.10
N ILE A 12 36.74 -24.21 0.37
CA ILE A 12 35.79 -23.11 0.12
C ILE A 12 34.87 -23.42 -1.07
N ILE A 13 35.36 -24.15 -2.08
CA ILE A 13 34.54 -24.56 -3.24
C ILE A 13 33.58 -25.70 -2.83
N SER A 14 33.95 -26.54 -1.86
CA SER A 14 33.08 -27.60 -1.33
C SER A 14 31.92 -27.06 -0.50
N ILE A 15 32.13 -26.00 0.30
CA ILE A 15 31.07 -25.43 1.14
C ILE A 15 30.06 -24.63 0.30
N ILE A 16 30.51 -23.90 -0.73
CA ILE A 16 29.60 -23.16 -1.63
C ILE A 16 28.75 -24.13 -2.48
N SER A 17 29.30 -25.28 -2.90
CA SER A 17 28.51 -26.32 -3.59
C SER A 17 27.54 -27.07 -2.69
N ILE A 18 27.84 -27.25 -1.40
CA ILE A 18 26.92 -27.85 -0.43
C ILE A 18 25.75 -26.90 -0.11
N PHE A 19 26.00 -25.60 0.01
CA PHE A 19 24.93 -24.60 0.20
C PHE A 19 24.05 -24.41 -1.05
N TYR A 20 24.63 -24.51 -2.25
CA TYR A 20 23.87 -24.44 -3.51
C TYR A 20 22.95 -25.66 -3.71
N TRP A 21 23.26 -26.81 -3.08
CA TRP A 21 22.43 -28.01 -3.10
C TRP A 21 21.37 -28.06 -1.99
N THR A 22 21.56 -27.36 -0.87
CA THR A 22 20.59 -27.36 0.25
C THR A 22 19.45 -26.35 0.10
N PHE A 23 19.56 -25.36 -0.80
CA PHE A 23 18.56 -24.28 -0.94
C PHE A 23 17.95 -24.14 -2.33
N LYS A 24 18.19 -25.09 -3.24
CA LYS A 24 17.38 -25.20 -4.45
C LYS A 24 16.03 -25.80 -4.01
N PRO A 25 14.86 -25.23 -4.38
CA PRO A 25 13.61 -25.97 -4.23
C PRO A 25 13.82 -27.29 -4.95
N LYS A 26 13.80 -28.36 -4.16
CA LYS A 26 13.99 -29.70 -4.67
C LYS A 26 12.81 -29.97 -5.57
N ASN A 27 13.00 -29.83 -6.88
CA ASN A 27 12.29 -30.63 -7.88
C ASN A 27 12.77 -32.10 -7.75
N GLU A 28 12.87 -32.62 -6.52
CA GLU A 28 13.04 -34.05 -6.30
C GLU A 28 11.66 -34.65 -6.54
N LEU A 29 11.57 -35.42 -7.62
CA LEU A 29 10.52 -36.41 -7.76
C LEU A 29 10.63 -37.31 -6.53
N TYR A 30 9.63 -37.26 -5.65
CA TYR A 30 9.56 -38.20 -4.55
C TYR A 30 9.21 -39.56 -5.13
N ASP A 31 10.13 -40.52 -5.04
CA ASP A 31 9.79 -41.91 -5.28
C ASP A 31 8.71 -42.31 -4.29
N ALA A 32 7.63 -42.92 -4.80
CA ALA A 32 6.70 -43.64 -3.94
C ALA A 32 7.52 -44.59 -3.06
N LYS A 33 7.52 -44.36 -1.73
CA LYS A 33 8.26 -45.22 -0.80
C LYS A 33 7.65 -46.61 -0.84
N TRP A 34 8.28 -47.50 -1.60
CA TRP A 34 7.88 -48.89 -1.71
C TRP A 34 8.33 -49.67 -0.48
N ASN A 35 7.61 -49.51 0.64
CA ASN A 35 7.79 -50.34 1.82
C ASN A 35 6.45 -50.99 2.17
N ALA A 36 6.18 -52.15 1.53
CA ALA A 36 4.97 -52.98 1.63
C ALA A 36 3.71 -52.41 0.91
N PRO A 37 2.75 -53.26 0.50
CA PRO A 37 1.86 -52.99 -0.62
C PRO A 37 0.96 -51.79 -0.31
N ASP A 38 0.56 -51.04 -1.34
CA ASP A 38 -0.51 -50.01 -1.31
C ASP A 38 -0.10 -48.52 -1.47
N THR A 39 0.99 -48.18 -2.16
CA THR A 39 1.18 -46.80 -2.67
C THR A 39 1.65 -46.75 -4.13
N THR A 40 0.68 -46.61 -5.04
CA THR A 40 0.86 -46.40 -6.50
C THR A 40 0.84 -44.91 -6.91
N LEU A 41 0.76 -43.99 -5.94
CA LEU A 41 0.54 -42.56 -6.15
C LEU A 41 1.33 -41.74 -5.13
N ALA A 42 2.17 -40.81 -5.58
CA ALA A 42 2.79 -39.81 -4.70
C ALA A 42 2.06 -38.47 -4.86
N ILE A 43 1.70 -37.86 -3.74
CA ILE A 43 0.98 -36.58 -3.71
C ILE A 43 1.85 -35.59 -2.97
N THR A 44 2.00 -34.42 -3.56
CA THR A 44 2.69 -33.30 -2.93
C THR A 44 1.75 -32.12 -2.90
N ILE A 45 1.58 -31.48 -1.74
CA ILE A 45 0.82 -30.24 -1.58
C ILE A 45 1.81 -29.16 -1.17
N ASN A 46 1.96 -28.11 -1.98
CA ASN A 46 2.89 -27.00 -1.73
C ASN A 46 4.34 -27.47 -1.42
N GLY A 47 4.80 -28.53 -2.10
CA GLY A 47 6.15 -29.07 -1.91
C GLY A 47 6.27 -30.14 -0.80
N GLU A 48 5.25 -30.33 0.04
CA GLU A 48 5.24 -31.34 1.10
C GLU A 48 4.50 -32.62 0.70
N ILE A 49 5.05 -33.78 1.07
CA ILE A 49 4.41 -35.08 0.82
C ILE A 49 3.09 -35.14 1.59
N SER A 50 2.01 -35.48 0.89
CA SER A 50 0.67 -35.64 1.44
C SER A 50 0.16 -37.06 1.22
N THR A 51 -0.66 -37.53 2.16
CA THR A 51 -1.42 -38.78 2.01
C THR A 51 -2.85 -38.54 1.52
N THR A 52 -3.26 -37.28 1.34
CA THR A 52 -4.61 -36.89 0.92
C THR A 52 -4.57 -35.84 -0.17
N PHE A 53 -5.62 -35.76 -1.00
CA PHE A 53 -5.81 -34.61 -1.88
C PHE A 53 -6.27 -33.39 -1.07
N PRO A 54 -6.08 -32.16 -1.60
CA PRO A 54 -6.73 -30.99 -1.02
C PRO A 54 -8.24 -31.17 -0.92
N THR A 55 -8.85 -30.53 0.06
CA THR A 55 -10.32 -30.59 0.26
C THR A 55 -11.03 -29.42 -0.41
N THR A 56 -10.31 -28.57 -1.15
CA THR A 56 -10.84 -27.37 -1.80
C THR A 56 -10.36 -27.29 -3.25
N ASN A 57 -11.07 -26.52 -4.07
CA ASN A 57 -10.68 -26.21 -5.45
C ASN A 57 -9.67 -25.07 -5.56
N ALA A 58 -9.10 -24.59 -4.45
CA ALA A 58 -8.15 -23.47 -4.43
C ALA A 58 -6.75 -23.82 -4.97
N TYR A 59 -6.51 -25.09 -5.28
CA TYR A 59 -5.23 -25.59 -5.78
C TYR A 59 -5.26 -25.77 -7.28
N THR A 60 -4.12 -25.56 -7.93
CA THR A 60 -3.84 -26.09 -9.26
C THR A 60 -3.10 -27.42 -9.12
N SER A 61 -3.19 -28.28 -10.12
CA SER A 61 -2.53 -29.58 -10.09
C SER A 61 -1.71 -29.86 -11.34
N ILE A 62 -0.56 -30.48 -11.16
CA ILE A 62 0.26 -31.05 -12.22
C ILE A 62 0.37 -32.54 -11.95
N VAL A 63 0.12 -33.36 -12.97
CA VAL A 63 0.24 -34.81 -12.88
C VAL A 63 1.29 -35.30 -13.86
N GLU A 64 2.31 -35.97 -13.35
CA GLU A 64 3.39 -36.55 -14.14
C GLU A 64 3.40 -38.06 -13.95
N CYS A 65 3.33 -38.83 -15.04
CA CYS A 65 3.34 -40.29 -15.00
C CYS A 65 4.52 -40.85 -15.78
N THR A 66 5.09 -41.97 -15.33
CA THR A 66 6.19 -42.67 -16.04
C THR A 66 5.75 -43.30 -17.36
N ASN A 67 4.45 -43.54 -17.55
CA ASN A 67 3.84 -43.94 -18.81
C ASN A 67 2.43 -43.35 -18.93
N GLY A 68 1.98 -43.06 -20.15
CA GLY A 68 0.68 -42.44 -20.41
C GLY A 68 0.60 -40.99 -19.95
N THR A 69 -0.60 -40.51 -19.66
CA THR A 69 -0.85 -39.13 -19.19
C THR A 69 -1.77 -39.14 -17.98
N GLY A 70 -1.64 -38.13 -17.13
CA GLY A 70 -2.51 -37.92 -15.98
C GLY A 70 -3.05 -36.50 -15.92
N LYS A 71 -4.20 -36.33 -15.28
CA LYS A 71 -4.78 -35.04 -14.93
C LYS A 71 -5.51 -35.16 -13.60
N ALA A 72 -5.49 -34.12 -12.78
CA ALA A 72 -6.35 -34.04 -11.60
C ALA A 72 -7.33 -32.87 -11.78
N GLU A 73 -8.61 -33.13 -11.53
CA GLU A 73 -9.70 -32.17 -11.77
C GLU A 73 -10.62 -32.11 -10.55
N TRP A 74 -11.10 -30.92 -10.20
CA TRP A 74 -12.11 -30.73 -9.17
C TRP A 74 -13.50 -31.05 -9.72
N ASN A 75 -14.22 -31.98 -9.10
CA ASN A 75 -15.55 -32.40 -9.56
C ASN A 75 -16.73 -31.61 -8.95
N GLY A 76 -16.43 -30.57 -8.16
CA GLY A 76 -17.41 -29.83 -7.36
C GLY A 76 -17.37 -30.14 -5.86
N THR A 77 -16.82 -31.29 -5.46
CA THR A 77 -16.75 -31.73 -4.04
C THR A 77 -15.40 -32.31 -3.62
N LYS A 78 -14.65 -32.89 -4.56
CA LYS A 78 -13.34 -33.48 -4.33
C LYS A 78 -12.50 -33.47 -5.61
N TRP A 79 -11.20 -33.59 -5.45
CA TRP A 79 -10.28 -33.83 -6.58
C TRP A 79 -10.40 -35.28 -7.07
N ILE A 80 -10.39 -35.46 -8.39
CA ILE A 80 -10.36 -36.74 -9.07
C ILE A 80 -9.10 -36.81 -9.92
N LEU A 81 -8.29 -37.85 -9.71
CA LEU A 81 -7.19 -38.21 -10.61
C LEU A 81 -7.74 -39.06 -11.76
N ILE A 82 -7.41 -38.67 -12.98
CA ILE A 82 -7.72 -39.39 -14.21
C ILE A 82 -6.39 -39.70 -14.90
N ALA A 83 -6.11 -40.98 -15.11
CA ALA A 83 -4.94 -41.46 -15.85
C ALA A 83 -5.40 -42.14 -17.15
N SER A 84 -4.70 -41.88 -18.26
CA SER A 84 -5.05 -42.34 -19.59
C SER A 84 -3.84 -42.92 -20.31
N GLY A 85 -4.07 -43.90 -21.20
CA GLY A 85 -3.00 -44.46 -22.05
C GLY A 85 -1.94 -45.26 -21.28
N ILE A 86 -2.26 -45.76 -20.10
CA ILE A 86 -1.36 -46.62 -19.31
C ILE A 86 -1.27 -47.99 -19.98
N THR A 87 -0.10 -48.30 -20.55
CA THR A 87 0.12 -49.55 -21.31
C THR A 87 1.18 -50.45 -20.68
N LYS A 88 1.86 -49.97 -19.63
CA LYS A 88 2.91 -50.69 -18.90
C LYS A 88 2.52 -50.90 -17.44
N GLY A 89 2.74 -52.12 -16.93
CA GLY A 89 2.64 -52.40 -15.49
C GLY A 89 3.66 -51.57 -14.69
N SER A 90 3.38 -51.37 -13.41
CA SER A 90 4.22 -50.56 -12.49
C SER A 90 4.36 -49.08 -12.88
N THR A 91 3.40 -48.52 -13.61
CA THR A 91 3.35 -47.07 -13.88
C THR A 91 3.10 -46.31 -12.58
N THR A 92 3.94 -45.30 -12.35
CA THR A 92 3.85 -44.37 -11.21
C THR A 92 3.39 -43.00 -11.71
N CYS A 93 2.54 -42.35 -10.93
CA CYS A 93 2.12 -40.97 -11.17
C CYS A 93 2.38 -40.12 -9.91
N ASN A 94 2.89 -38.92 -10.13
CA ASN A 94 3.07 -37.90 -9.11
C ASN A 94 2.07 -36.78 -9.36
N ILE A 95 1.36 -36.37 -8.31
CA ILE A 95 0.46 -35.22 -8.36
C ILE A 95 1.03 -34.15 -7.47
N THR A 96 1.27 -32.97 -8.04
CA THR A 96 1.68 -31.79 -7.29
C THR A 96 0.53 -30.80 -7.29
N PHE A 97 0.03 -30.47 -6.10
CA PHE A 97 -0.93 -29.40 -5.88
C PHE A 97 -0.20 -28.14 -5.40
N THR A 98 -0.46 -27.01 -6.06
CA THR A 98 0.12 -25.71 -5.69
C THR A 98 -0.96 -24.64 -5.64
N GLN A 99 -0.85 -23.73 -4.67
CA GLN A 99 -1.61 -22.48 -4.65
C GLN A 99 -0.72 -21.32 -5.06
N THR A 100 -1.29 -20.38 -5.81
CA THR A 100 -0.64 -19.09 -6.00
C THR A 100 -0.84 -18.23 -4.76
N PHE A 101 -0.01 -17.20 -4.61
CA PHE A 101 -0.15 -16.27 -3.50
C PHE A 101 -1.52 -15.56 -3.50
N LYS A 102 -2.05 -15.25 -4.69
CA LYS A 102 -3.42 -14.75 -4.85
C LYS A 102 -4.46 -15.70 -4.26
N ASP A 103 -4.37 -17.00 -4.56
CA ASP A 103 -5.36 -17.98 -4.10
C ASP A 103 -5.39 -18.06 -2.57
N ILE A 104 -4.22 -18.00 -1.94
CA ILE A 104 -4.08 -17.99 -0.47
C ILE A 104 -4.72 -16.74 0.12
N ILE A 105 -4.43 -15.55 -0.43
CA ILE A 105 -5.03 -14.30 0.04
C ILE A 105 -6.56 -14.35 -0.07
N LEU A 106 -7.10 -14.87 -1.18
CA LEU A 106 -8.55 -14.98 -1.41
C LEU A 106 -9.20 -16.06 -0.51
N ALA A 107 -8.47 -17.12 -0.15
CA ALA A 107 -8.97 -18.13 0.79
C ALA A 107 -9.00 -17.61 2.23
N ASP A 108 -8.02 -16.78 2.61
CA ASP A 108 -7.90 -16.21 3.96
C ASP A 108 -8.82 -14.99 4.20
N ASN A 109 -9.47 -14.48 3.15
CA ASN A 109 -10.27 -13.27 3.21
C ASN A 109 -11.62 -13.42 2.50
N GLU A 110 -12.68 -13.03 3.19
CA GLU A 110 -14.00 -12.90 2.57
C GLU A 110 -14.07 -11.58 1.78
N VAL A 111 -14.38 -11.66 0.48
CA VAL A 111 -14.56 -10.47 -0.38
C VAL A 111 -15.89 -9.80 -0.04
N LYS A 112 -15.82 -8.53 0.40
CA LYS A 112 -16.97 -7.75 0.88
C LYS A 112 -17.10 -6.42 0.15
N THR A 113 -18.30 -5.88 0.14
CA THR A 113 -18.52 -4.48 -0.23
C THR A 113 -18.04 -3.55 0.90
N PRO A 114 -17.39 -2.41 0.57
CA PRO A 114 -17.01 -1.43 1.59
C PRO A 114 -18.21 -0.91 2.40
N LEU A 115 -18.01 -0.72 3.71
CA LEU A 115 -19.01 -0.12 4.60
C LEU A 115 -19.14 1.39 4.37
N THR A 116 -18.05 2.03 3.94
CA THR A 116 -18.02 3.43 3.56
C THR A 116 -17.48 3.56 2.13
N THR A 117 -17.98 4.56 1.40
CA THR A 117 -17.60 4.76 0.00
C THR A 117 -16.16 5.24 -0.12
N PRO A 118 -15.27 4.52 -0.83
CA PRO A 118 -13.90 4.97 -1.09
C PRO A 118 -13.85 6.40 -1.64
N GLY A 119 -12.96 7.23 -1.10
CA GLY A 119 -12.76 8.63 -1.51
C GLY A 119 -13.72 9.63 -0.89
N LYS A 120 -14.96 9.21 -0.60
CA LYS A 120 -15.98 10.08 -0.01
C LYS A 120 -15.93 10.09 1.52
N GLU A 121 -15.65 8.93 2.11
CA GLU A 121 -15.62 8.74 3.56
C GLU A 121 -14.36 7.93 3.96
N ALA A 122 -13.83 8.22 5.15
CA ALA A 122 -12.86 7.34 5.79
C ALA A 122 -13.42 5.93 5.91
N SER A 123 -12.54 4.92 5.86
CA SER A 123 -12.93 3.56 6.26
C SER A 123 -13.56 3.57 7.65
N ALA A 124 -14.56 2.72 7.88
CA ALA A 124 -15.15 2.61 9.21
C ALA A 124 -14.08 2.19 10.24
N HIS A 125 -14.08 2.84 11.40
CA HIS A 125 -13.15 2.52 12.48
C HIS A 125 -13.71 2.93 13.84
N VAL A 126 -13.17 2.30 14.88
CA VAL A 126 -13.35 2.71 16.28
C VAL A 126 -12.07 3.35 16.82
N LEU A 127 -12.12 3.92 18.03
CA LEU A 127 -10.95 4.58 18.64
C LEU A 127 -9.74 3.63 18.77
N ASP A 128 -9.96 2.33 19.00
CA ASP A 128 -8.88 1.35 19.16
C ASP A 128 -8.11 1.05 17.87
N ASP A 129 -8.71 1.32 16.72
CA ASP A 129 -8.05 1.18 15.42
C ASP A 129 -7.08 2.34 15.14
N THR A 130 -7.18 3.44 15.89
CA THR A 130 -6.47 4.68 15.60
C THR A 130 -5.21 4.85 16.44
N ILE A 131 -4.17 5.47 15.86
CA ILE A 131 -2.94 5.79 16.56
C ILE A 131 -3.11 6.98 17.49
N SER A 132 -2.35 6.99 18.58
CA SER A 132 -2.31 8.13 19.51
C SER A 132 -1.38 9.22 18.98
N ARG A 133 -1.77 10.49 19.20
CA ARG A 133 -1.03 11.68 18.80
C ARG A 133 -0.90 12.65 19.94
N SER A 134 0.02 13.60 19.82
CA SER A 134 0.16 14.65 20.80
C SER A 134 0.22 16.03 20.18
N ASN A 135 -0.32 17.02 20.88
CA ASN A 135 -0.16 18.43 20.57
C ASN A 135 0.50 19.16 21.73
N VAL A 136 1.41 20.06 21.40
CA VAL A 136 2.01 21.00 22.35
C VAL A 136 1.06 22.16 22.57
N VAL A 137 0.92 22.58 23.82
CA VAL A 137 0.11 23.72 24.23
C VAL A 137 1.03 24.86 24.61
N THR A 138 1.06 25.87 23.74
CA THR A 138 1.82 27.10 23.98
C THR A 138 1.19 27.92 25.11
N THR A 139 1.99 28.77 25.76
CA THR A 139 1.56 29.64 26.86
C THR A 139 0.35 30.51 26.51
N ALA A 140 0.24 30.95 25.25
CA ALA A 140 -0.92 31.71 24.77
C ALA A 140 -2.24 30.93 24.92
N TYR A 141 -2.24 29.62 24.66
CA TYR A 141 -3.44 28.78 24.73
C TYR A 141 -3.65 28.13 26.10
N GLN A 142 -2.67 28.19 26.98
CA GLN A 142 -2.84 27.78 28.38
C GLN A 142 -3.89 28.63 29.11
N ALA A 143 -4.07 29.88 28.69
CA ALA A 143 -5.07 30.81 29.25
C ALA A 143 -6.51 30.60 28.71
N TYR A 144 -6.74 29.57 27.87
CA TYR A 144 -8.04 29.36 27.22
C TYR A 144 -8.92 28.41 28.03
N TYR A 145 -10.20 28.73 28.13
CA TYR A 145 -11.26 27.82 28.56
C TYR A 145 -11.65 26.94 27.38
N ILE A 146 -11.66 25.62 27.57
CA ILE A 146 -11.78 24.65 26.46
C ILE A 146 -13.20 24.08 26.41
N THR A 147 -13.80 24.11 25.23
CA THR A 147 -15.08 23.43 24.96
C THR A 147 -14.82 21.95 24.71
N TYR A 148 -15.62 21.10 25.36
CA TYR A 148 -15.56 19.65 25.22
C TYR A 148 -16.96 19.02 25.17
N GLY A 149 -17.03 17.75 24.80
CA GLY A 149 -18.19 16.87 24.99
C GLY A 149 -17.80 15.57 25.71
N THR A 150 -18.76 14.92 26.35
CA THR A 150 -18.57 13.62 27.03
C THR A 150 -18.96 12.44 26.15
N GLY A 151 -19.58 12.71 25.00
CA GLY A 151 -19.93 11.71 23.99
C GLY A 151 -20.24 12.40 22.66
N TRP A 152 -20.81 11.65 21.74
CA TRP A 152 -21.20 12.16 20.43
C TRP A 152 -22.38 11.35 19.85
N THR A 153 -23.07 11.95 18.87
CA THR A 153 -24.09 11.30 18.05
C THR A 153 -23.80 11.53 16.57
N VAL A 154 -24.33 10.64 15.73
CA VAL A 154 -24.25 10.72 14.26
C VAL A 154 -25.00 11.95 13.74
N ASN A 155 -24.40 12.66 12.79
CA ASN A 155 -25.03 13.74 12.03
C ASN A 155 -24.65 13.62 10.55
N GLY A 156 -25.40 12.82 9.78
CA GLY A 156 -24.99 12.43 8.43
C GLY A 156 -23.66 11.69 8.46
N THR A 157 -22.65 12.19 7.74
CA THR A 157 -21.25 11.69 7.81
C THR A 157 -20.41 12.40 8.88
N ASN A 158 -20.99 13.37 9.60
CA ASN A 158 -20.33 14.18 10.63
C ASN A 158 -20.76 13.76 12.05
N PHE A 159 -20.26 14.49 13.04
CA PHE A 159 -20.49 14.29 14.47
C PHE A 159 -21.17 15.51 15.10
N ASN A 160 -22.02 15.26 16.09
CA ASN A 160 -22.42 16.25 17.09
C ASN A 160 -21.93 15.77 18.46
N LEU A 161 -21.22 16.61 19.21
CA LEU A 161 -20.84 16.28 20.58
C LEU A 161 -22.05 16.38 21.52
N THR A 162 -22.16 15.45 22.44
CA THR A 162 -23.16 15.42 23.52
C THR A 162 -22.52 15.74 24.87
N GLY A 163 -23.34 16.12 25.86
CA GLY A 163 -22.84 16.51 27.19
C GLY A 163 -21.85 17.67 27.12
N THR A 164 -22.12 18.64 26.24
CA THR A 164 -21.14 19.66 25.86
C THR A 164 -21.05 20.79 26.88
N ALA A 165 -19.85 21.04 27.37
CA ALA A 165 -19.56 22.04 28.39
C ALA A 165 -18.22 22.74 28.10
N VAL A 166 -17.88 23.71 28.95
CA VAL A 166 -16.60 24.42 28.95
C VAL A 166 -15.87 24.06 30.25
N THR A 167 -14.54 23.99 30.23
CA THR A 167 -13.74 23.80 31.46
C THR A 167 -14.06 24.89 32.49
N SER A 168 -13.98 24.54 33.77
CA SER A 168 -14.28 25.46 34.89
C SER A 168 -13.23 26.56 35.06
N ASP A 169 -12.03 26.34 34.52
CA ASP A 169 -10.91 27.28 34.50
C ASP A 169 -10.23 27.19 33.12
N THR A 170 -9.23 28.02 32.90
CA THR A 170 -8.26 27.95 31.81
C THR A 170 -7.59 26.58 31.72
N TYR A 171 -7.05 26.26 30.55
CA TYR A 171 -6.39 24.99 30.27
C TYR A 171 -5.28 24.70 31.28
N ALA A 172 -4.45 25.70 31.62
CA ALA A 172 -3.37 25.55 32.61
C ALA A 172 -3.81 24.93 33.93
N ASN A 173 -5.03 25.25 34.38
CA ASN A 173 -5.56 24.85 35.67
C ASN A 173 -6.57 23.70 35.60
N SER A 174 -6.97 23.29 34.39
CA SER A 174 -8.08 22.33 34.19
C SER A 174 -7.82 21.22 33.18
N TYR A 175 -6.60 21.14 32.61
CA TYR A 175 -6.23 20.17 31.57
C TYR A 175 -6.56 18.72 31.97
N SER A 176 -6.36 18.33 33.24
CA SER A 176 -6.63 16.97 33.72
C SER A 176 -8.10 16.59 33.60
N SER A 177 -9.00 17.58 33.69
CA SER A 177 -10.43 17.37 33.53
C SER A 177 -10.83 17.01 32.10
N LEU A 178 -9.95 17.22 31.10
CA LEU A 178 -10.23 16.92 29.69
C LEU A 178 -10.02 15.44 29.34
N VAL A 179 -9.29 14.68 30.16
CA VAL A 179 -9.04 13.25 29.91
C VAL A 179 -10.37 12.49 29.89
N GLY A 180 -10.56 11.65 28.87
CA GLY A 180 -11.80 10.91 28.64
C GLY A 180 -12.91 11.71 27.95
N LYS A 181 -12.63 12.93 27.46
CA LYS A 181 -13.59 13.78 26.73
C LYS A 181 -13.19 13.97 25.28
N TYR A 182 -14.15 14.46 24.49
CA TYR A 182 -13.97 14.80 23.09
C TYR A 182 -13.82 16.31 22.91
N LEU A 183 -12.79 16.73 22.20
CA LEU A 183 -12.65 18.10 21.73
C LEU A 183 -13.20 18.26 20.31
N PRO A 184 -13.75 19.44 19.96
CA PRO A 184 -14.18 19.75 18.60
C PRO A 184 -13.01 20.10 17.67
N SER A 185 -11.84 20.42 18.22
CA SER A 185 -10.60 20.70 17.48
C SER A 185 -9.39 20.45 18.36
N THR A 186 -8.26 20.08 17.75
CA THR A 186 -6.94 20.06 18.40
C THR A 186 -6.34 21.44 18.55
N ALA A 187 -6.71 22.39 17.69
CA ALA A 187 -6.31 23.78 17.83
C ALA A 187 -7.14 24.40 18.96
N LEU A 188 -6.50 24.65 20.11
CA LEU A 188 -7.19 25.21 21.28
C LEU A 188 -7.74 26.62 21.03
N SER A 189 -7.21 27.35 20.03
CA SER A 189 -7.81 28.60 19.55
C SER A 189 -9.20 28.44 18.93
N ILE A 190 -9.47 27.27 18.35
CA ILE A 190 -10.75 26.90 17.74
C ILE A 190 -11.66 26.20 18.76
N ALA A 191 -11.09 25.31 19.57
CA ALA A 191 -11.82 24.56 20.59
C ALA A 191 -12.10 25.36 21.88
N GLY A 192 -11.42 26.49 22.10
CA GLY A 192 -11.51 27.26 23.34
C GLY A 192 -11.54 28.78 23.15
N SER A 193 -11.69 29.50 24.25
CA SER A 193 -11.74 30.97 24.28
C SER A 193 -11.01 31.51 25.51
N SER A 194 -10.46 32.71 25.42
CA SER A 194 -9.92 33.45 26.58
C SER A 194 -11.02 33.98 27.51
N THR A 195 -12.29 33.90 27.10
CA THR A 195 -13.45 34.35 27.89
C THR A 195 -14.13 33.16 28.55
N ALA A 196 -14.24 33.19 29.89
CA ALA A 196 -14.88 32.15 30.69
C ALA A 196 -16.31 31.84 30.19
N GLY A 197 -16.69 30.56 30.19
CA GLY A 197 -18.02 30.10 29.77
C GLY A 197 -18.32 30.20 28.27
N THR A 198 -17.42 30.75 27.45
CA THR A 198 -17.66 30.87 26.00
C THR A 198 -17.55 29.50 25.32
N LYS A 199 -18.68 29.02 24.81
CA LYS A 199 -18.79 27.73 24.13
C LYS A 199 -18.50 27.85 22.64
N LYS A 200 -17.70 26.93 22.10
CA LYS A 200 -17.39 26.81 20.67
C LYS A 200 -18.34 25.86 19.95
N THR A 201 -18.27 25.84 18.62
CA THR A 201 -19.08 24.95 17.79
C THR A 201 -18.82 23.49 18.15
N THR A 202 -19.89 22.74 18.40
CA THR A 202 -19.84 21.33 18.83
C THR A 202 -20.68 20.42 17.95
N THR A 203 -21.27 20.95 16.88
CA THR A 203 -22.14 20.26 15.95
C THR A 203 -21.56 20.30 14.54
N ASN A 204 -21.94 19.34 13.70
CA ASN A 204 -21.51 19.24 12.31
C ASN A 204 -19.98 19.17 12.14
N LEU A 205 -19.31 18.47 13.05
CA LEU A 205 -17.87 18.30 13.05
C LEU A 205 -17.50 17.12 12.14
N SER A 206 -16.54 17.28 11.23
CA SER A 206 -16.11 16.16 10.37
C SER A 206 -15.25 15.12 11.08
N GLN A 207 -14.75 15.46 12.26
CA GLN A 207 -13.95 14.59 13.11
C GLN A 207 -13.98 15.14 14.54
N ILE A 208 -13.69 14.27 15.50
CA ILE A 208 -13.62 14.60 16.93
C ILE A 208 -12.35 14.01 17.54
N PHE A 209 -11.90 14.58 18.65
CA PHE A 209 -10.59 14.26 19.23
C PHE A 209 -10.75 13.78 20.67
N TYR A 210 -10.56 12.49 20.91
CA TYR A 210 -10.68 11.89 22.23
C TYR A 210 -9.37 12.05 23.01
N ILE A 211 -9.40 12.74 24.15
CA ILE A 211 -8.21 13.01 24.96
C ILE A 211 -7.90 11.80 25.86
N ILE A 212 -6.70 11.27 25.72
CA ILE A 212 -6.22 10.12 26.51
C ILE A 212 -5.27 10.53 27.64
N ASP A 213 -4.58 11.65 27.49
CA ASP A 213 -3.67 12.21 28.50
C ASP A 213 -3.54 13.72 28.31
N ALA A 214 -3.31 14.47 29.39
CA ALA A 214 -3.15 15.92 29.33
C ALA A 214 -2.26 16.43 30.45
N THR A 215 -1.37 17.37 30.10
CA THR A 215 -0.53 18.17 30.99
C THR A 215 -0.67 19.64 30.65
N GLN A 216 -0.09 20.52 31.44
CA GLN A 216 -0.12 21.96 31.20
C GLN A 216 0.47 22.37 29.83
N SER A 217 1.45 21.63 29.30
CA SER A 217 2.16 21.98 28.07
C SER A 217 1.87 21.05 26.89
N LYS A 218 1.05 20.01 27.08
CA LYS A 218 0.80 19.00 26.06
C LYS A 218 -0.50 18.25 26.33
N PHE A 219 -1.17 17.78 25.29
CA PHE A 219 -2.18 16.72 25.43
C PHE A 219 -1.97 15.64 24.38
N THR A 220 -2.41 14.43 24.71
CA THR A 220 -2.39 13.26 23.84
C THR A 220 -3.83 12.86 23.53
N TYR A 221 -4.09 12.51 22.28
CA TYR A 221 -5.43 12.28 21.77
C TYR A 221 -5.46 11.22 20.66
N LYS A 222 -6.66 10.69 20.43
CA LYS A 222 -7.00 9.86 19.26
C LYS A 222 -8.01 10.61 18.40
N ILE A 223 -7.94 10.39 17.08
CA ILE A 223 -8.84 11.04 16.11
C ILE A 223 -9.95 10.05 15.76
N LEU A 224 -11.20 10.46 15.85
CA LEU A 224 -12.32 9.70 15.28
C LEU A 224 -12.88 10.48 14.08
N SER A 225 -12.73 9.93 12.88
CA SER A 225 -13.20 10.53 11.63
C SER A 225 -14.25 9.68 10.91
N SER A 226 -14.63 8.53 11.48
CA SER A 226 -15.79 7.74 11.07
C SER A 226 -16.79 7.63 12.20
N ASN A 227 -18.06 7.88 11.90
CA ASN A 227 -19.16 7.83 12.87
C ASN A 227 -19.94 6.50 12.82
N ARG A 228 -19.42 5.51 12.09
CA ARG A 228 -20.06 4.19 11.90
C ARG A 228 -19.99 3.31 13.14
N ASN A 229 -19.09 3.62 14.08
CA ASN A 229 -18.91 2.89 15.34
C ASN A 229 -18.67 1.38 15.15
N THR A 230 -17.90 1.03 14.12
CA THR A 230 -17.49 -0.34 13.78
C THR A 230 -16.16 -0.29 13.04
N THR A 231 -15.42 -1.39 13.07
CA THR A 231 -14.16 -1.54 12.32
C THR A 231 -14.44 -2.08 10.92
N GLU A 232 -13.89 -1.41 9.91
CA GLU A 232 -13.74 -1.94 8.56
C GLU A 232 -12.32 -2.47 8.40
N ALA A 233 -12.20 -3.76 8.12
CA ALA A 233 -10.94 -4.45 7.82
C ALA A 233 -11.29 -5.58 6.86
N LEU A 234 -11.23 -5.32 5.55
CA LEU A 234 -11.76 -6.22 4.54
C LEU A 234 -10.91 -6.24 3.26
N LEU A 235 -11.18 -7.26 2.45
CA LEU A 235 -10.82 -7.32 1.05
C LEU A 235 -12.06 -6.97 0.22
N ALA A 236 -11.97 -5.97 -0.64
CA ALA A 236 -13.05 -5.57 -1.56
C ALA A 236 -12.58 -5.73 -3.01
N SER A 237 -13.50 -5.64 -3.97
CA SER A 237 -13.18 -5.74 -5.40
C SER A 237 -13.64 -4.54 -6.20
N THR A 238 -12.91 -4.23 -7.27
CA THR A 238 -13.28 -3.28 -8.32
C THR A 238 -12.50 -3.62 -9.59
N GLU A 239 -12.87 -3.04 -10.73
CA GLU A 239 -12.10 -3.22 -11.97
C GLU A 239 -10.80 -2.41 -11.98
N ASP A 240 -9.76 -2.96 -12.62
CA ASP A 240 -8.53 -2.30 -13.04
C ASP A 240 -8.25 -2.55 -14.53
N ASP A 241 -7.09 -2.11 -15.05
CA ASP A 241 -6.72 -2.29 -16.46
C ASP A 241 -6.67 -3.76 -16.94
N TYR A 242 -6.60 -4.72 -16.02
CA TYR A 242 -6.44 -6.16 -16.30
C TYR A 242 -7.68 -6.98 -15.92
N GLY A 243 -8.75 -6.35 -15.44
CA GLY A 243 -9.99 -7.01 -15.04
C GLY A 243 -10.31 -6.82 -13.57
N THR A 244 -10.76 -7.87 -12.87
CA THR A 244 -11.18 -7.75 -11.46
C THR A 244 -9.98 -7.69 -10.52
N SER A 245 -9.77 -6.55 -9.89
CA SER A 245 -8.81 -6.34 -8.81
C SER A 245 -9.45 -6.51 -7.44
N TYR A 246 -8.66 -6.95 -6.46
CA TYR A 246 -9.07 -7.06 -5.06
C TYR A 246 -8.15 -6.22 -4.19
N TYR A 247 -8.68 -5.30 -3.38
CA TYR A 247 -7.89 -4.36 -2.58
C TYR A 247 -8.22 -4.45 -1.09
N PHE A 248 -7.20 -4.29 -0.25
CA PHE A 248 -7.37 -4.23 1.19
C PHE A 248 -7.83 -2.84 1.62
N ARG A 249 -8.77 -2.78 2.58
CA ARG A 249 -9.33 -1.53 3.11
C ARG A 249 -9.47 -1.55 4.63
N GLY A 250 -9.04 -0.46 5.27
CA GLY A 250 -9.24 -0.17 6.68
C GLY A 250 -8.17 -0.75 7.62
N ALA A 251 -8.55 -1.18 8.81
CA ALA A 251 -7.66 -1.63 9.89
C ALA A 251 -7.22 -3.09 9.73
N VAL A 252 -6.67 -3.44 8.56
CA VAL A 252 -6.29 -4.80 8.17
C VAL A 252 -5.03 -5.29 8.91
N LYS A 253 -5.06 -6.54 9.37
CA LYS A 253 -3.98 -7.16 10.19
C LYS A 253 -3.38 -8.43 9.58
N ASN A 254 -3.90 -8.94 8.47
CA ASN A 254 -3.50 -10.19 7.81
C ASN A 254 -2.95 -9.95 6.39
N ASN A 255 -2.26 -8.82 6.17
CA ASN A 255 -1.69 -8.45 4.87
C ASN A 255 -0.19 -8.08 4.94
N TYR A 256 0.57 -8.71 5.83
CA TYR A 256 2.03 -8.57 5.90
C TYR A 256 2.74 -9.61 5.04
N VAL A 257 3.79 -9.19 4.34
CA VAL A 257 4.63 -10.05 3.50
C VAL A 257 6.09 -9.79 3.82
N GLN A 258 6.83 -10.87 4.06
CA GLN A 258 8.28 -10.86 4.12
C GLN A 258 8.83 -11.29 2.76
N PHE A 259 9.57 -10.37 2.11
CA PHE A 259 10.16 -10.58 0.79
C PHE A 259 11.44 -9.77 0.66
N ALA A 260 12.50 -10.39 0.12
CA ALA A 260 13.82 -9.78 -0.08
C ALA A 260 14.38 -9.12 1.21
N ASN A 261 14.26 -9.82 2.35
CA ASN A 261 14.66 -9.34 3.68
C ASN A 261 13.96 -8.04 4.13
N LYS A 262 12.79 -7.72 3.57
CA LYS A 262 12.00 -6.53 3.96
C LYS A 262 10.59 -6.94 4.37
N CYS A 263 9.92 -6.04 5.09
CA CYS A 263 8.50 -6.17 5.31
C CYS A 263 7.71 -5.30 4.33
N TRP A 264 6.63 -5.84 3.83
CA TRP A 264 5.70 -5.20 2.92
C TRP A 264 4.26 -5.33 3.40
N ARG A 265 3.40 -4.41 2.97
CA ARG A 265 1.94 -4.56 3.07
C ARG A 265 1.37 -4.87 1.70
N ILE A 266 0.42 -5.80 1.63
CA ILE A 266 -0.35 -6.03 0.42
C ILE A 266 -1.33 -4.89 0.25
N VAL A 267 -1.31 -4.26 -0.93
CA VAL A 267 -2.23 -3.19 -1.31
C VAL A 267 -3.41 -3.78 -2.05
N ARG A 268 -3.13 -4.56 -3.10
CA ARG A 268 -4.13 -5.20 -3.94
C ARG A 268 -3.59 -6.38 -4.73
N ILE A 269 -4.48 -7.28 -5.09
CA ILE A 269 -4.32 -8.24 -6.18
C ILE A 269 -4.80 -7.55 -7.47
N ILE A 270 -3.94 -7.48 -8.48
CA ILE A 270 -4.21 -6.91 -9.80
C ILE A 270 -5.06 -7.91 -10.61
N GLY A 271 -5.83 -7.43 -11.60
CA GLY A 271 -6.68 -8.29 -12.43
C GLY A 271 -5.97 -9.47 -13.11
N ASP A 272 -4.68 -9.30 -13.45
CA ASP A 272 -3.80 -10.34 -14.02
C ASP A 272 -3.33 -11.39 -12.98
N GLY A 273 -3.64 -11.16 -11.70
CA GLY A 273 -3.25 -12.00 -10.57
C GLY A 273 -1.96 -11.59 -9.86
N SER A 274 -1.24 -10.57 -10.35
CA SER A 274 -0.06 -10.02 -9.70
C SER A 274 -0.43 -9.40 -8.34
N VAL A 275 0.46 -9.48 -7.35
CA VAL A 275 0.18 -8.95 -5.99
C VAL A 275 1.00 -7.68 -5.76
N LYS A 276 0.32 -6.52 -5.71
CA LYS A 276 0.96 -5.23 -5.48
C LYS A 276 1.21 -5.01 -3.99
N LEU A 277 2.46 -4.67 -3.68
CA LEU A 277 2.98 -4.45 -2.33
C LEU A 277 3.50 -3.03 -2.17
N VAL A 278 3.49 -2.54 -0.93
CA VAL A 278 4.14 -1.28 -0.53
C VAL A 278 5.05 -1.51 0.67
N LEU A 279 6.20 -0.84 0.68
CA LEU A 279 7.20 -1.01 1.73
C LEU A 279 6.59 -0.69 3.10
N HIS A 280 6.77 -1.60 4.05
CA HIS A 280 6.40 -1.40 5.46
C HIS A 280 7.63 -1.19 6.32
N ASN A 281 8.69 -1.96 6.08
CA ASN A 281 9.95 -1.89 6.84
C ASN A 281 11.13 -2.23 5.93
N ASP A 282 12.04 -1.27 5.74
CA ASP A 282 13.26 -1.39 4.92
C ASP A 282 14.31 -2.33 5.53
N ASN A 283 14.17 -2.68 6.80
CA ASN A 283 14.96 -3.66 7.54
C ASN A 283 16.49 -3.49 7.41
N THR A 284 16.98 -2.25 7.49
CA THR A 284 18.43 -1.96 7.37
C THR A 284 19.25 -2.55 8.52
N SER A 285 18.62 -2.89 9.64
CA SER A 285 19.24 -3.58 10.77
C SER A 285 19.29 -5.12 10.62
N GLY A 286 18.67 -5.69 9.57
CA GLY A 286 18.73 -7.12 9.30
C GLY A 286 18.06 -8.00 10.36
N VAL A 287 16.94 -7.56 10.94
CA VAL A 287 16.18 -8.40 11.87
C VAL A 287 15.46 -9.52 11.11
N SER A 288 15.26 -10.66 11.77
CA SER A 288 14.70 -11.87 11.15
C SER A 288 13.24 -11.72 10.70
N ASN A 289 12.39 -11.14 11.55
CA ASN A 289 11.02 -10.77 11.22
C ASN A 289 10.88 -9.23 11.22
N PRO A 290 11.11 -8.56 10.08
CA PRO A 290 10.91 -7.12 9.97
C PRO A 290 9.45 -6.67 10.04
N CYS A 291 8.49 -7.60 9.93
CA CYS A 291 7.06 -7.31 10.03
C CYS A 291 6.52 -7.32 11.47
N ALA A 292 7.28 -7.86 12.43
CA ALA A 292 6.87 -7.86 13.83
C ALA A 292 6.58 -6.44 14.31
N SER A 293 5.47 -6.26 15.04
CA SER A 293 5.06 -4.95 15.54
C SER A 293 6.11 -4.31 16.46
N SER A 294 6.93 -5.12 17.15
CA SER A 294 8.07 -4.65 17.95
C SER A 294 9.17 -3.97 17.13
N ASN A 295 9.21 -4.22 15.82
CA ASN A 295 10.17 -3.65 14.88
C ASN A 295 9.58 -2.51 14.05
N ASN A 296 8.33 -2.11 14.31
CA ASN A 296 7.75 -0.91 13.73
C ASN A 296 8.55 0.32 14.17
N SER A 297 8.85 1.18 13.22
CA SER A 297 9.58 2.43 13.37
C SER A 297 9.06 3.40 12.33
N SER A 298 8.75 4.61 12.78
CA SER A 298 8.32 5.74 11.94
C SER A 298 9.25 6.05 10.77
N SER A 299 10.50 5.58 10.83
CA SER A 299 11.50 5.83 9.80
C SER A 299 11.71 4.63 8.86
N ASN A 300 11.28 3.43 9.24
CA ASN A 300 11.58 2.23 8.46
C ASN A 300 10.60 2.00 7.30
N ALA A 301 9.46 2.68 7.26
CA ALA A 301 8.50 2.58 6.15
C ALA A 301 8.95 3.26 4.85
N TYR A 302 10.19 3.74 4.78
CA TYR A 302 10.71 4.50 3.65
C TYR A 302 12.06 3.93 3.20
N ALA A 303 12.34 4.06 1.90
CA ALA A 303 13.61 3.69 1.31
C ALA A 303 14.76 4.47 1.95
N ASN A 304 15.76 3.76 2.47
CA ASN A 304 16.97 4.34 3.01
C ASN A 304 17.92 4.70 1.87
N LEU A 305 17.95 5.98 1.48
CA LEU A 305 18.77 6.48 0.37
C LEU A 305 20.22 6.71 0.76
N THR A 306 20.44 7.19 1.99
CA THR A 306 21.75 7.32 2.63
C THR A 306 21.64 6.89 4.09
N SER A 307 22.73 6.92 4.87
CA SER A 307 22.68 6.56 6.30
C SER A 307 21.71 7.41 7.14
N SER A 308 21.29 8.58 6.64
CA SER A 308 20.40 9.50 7.36
C SER A 308 19.22 10.04 6.54
N SER A 309 19.18 9.86 5.21
CA SER A 309 18.12 10.39 4.35
C SER A 309 17.15 9.33 3.87
N ARG A 310 15.87 9.59 4.12
CA ARG A 310 14.72 8.75 3.73
C ARG A 310 13.66 9.52 2.95
N SER A 311 13.99 10.78 2.63
CA SER A 311 13.12 11.70 1.90
C SER A 311 13.75 12.06 0.56
N SER A 312 12.91 12.19 -0.45
CA SER A 312 13.28 12.66 -1.78
C SER A 312 12.46 13.88 -2.15
N LYS A 313 13.03 14.78 -2.94
CA LYS A 313 12.22 15.64 -3.79
C LYS A 313 11.57 14.80 -4.87
N PHE A 314 10.40 15.19 -5.34
CA PHE A 314 9.81 14.54 -6.51
C PHE A 314 10.60 14.93 -7.78
N ASN A 315 10.86 16.23 -7.94
CA ASN A 315 11.69 16.79 -9.00
C ASN A 315 12.53 17.99 -8.48
N LEU A 316 13.58 18.38 -9.18
CA LEU A 316 14.45 19.50 -8.76
C LEU A 316 13.88 20.88 -9.12
N SER A 317 13.00 20.94 -10.11
CA SER A 317 12.27 22.15 -10.51
C SER A 317 10.76 21.89 -10.48
N ASP A 318 9.97 22.93 -10.28
CA ASP A 318 8.51 22.92 -10.30
C ASP A 318 7.93 23.98 -11.24
N THR A 319 8.76 24.69 -12.02
CA THR A 319 8.30 25.87 -12.77
C THR A 319 7.59 25.53 -14.10
N ASP A 320 7.24 24.27 -14.33
CA ASP A 320 6.67 23.81 -15.60
C ASP A 320 5.82 22.55 -15.37
N ASN A 321 4.75 22.40 -16.16
CA ASN A 321 3.90 21.23 -16.21
C ASN A 321 4.67 19.91 -16.40
N ALA A 322 5.82 19.93 -17.08
CA ALA A 322 6.67 18.75 -17.25
C ALA A 322 6.95 18.07 -15.89
N TYR A 323 7.23 18.85 -14.85
CA TYR A 323 7.79 18.33 -13.61
C TYR A 323 6.82 17.57 -12.70
N VAL A 324 5.52 17.49 -13.02
CA VAL A 324 4.57 16.63 -12.29
C VAL A 324 4.78 15.14 -12.58
N GLY A 325 5.47 14.80 -13.67
CA GLY A 325 5.59 13.42 -14.15
C GLY A 325 6.66 12.61 -13.43
N PHE A 326 6.37 11.32 -13.18
CA PHE A 326 7.35 10.33 -12.72
C PHE A 326 8.51 10.16 -13.73
N MET A 327 8.18 10.26 -15.02
CA MET A 327 9.08 10.67 -16.10
C MET A 327 8.44 11.85 -16.84
N TYR A 328 9.27 12.71 -17.42
CA TYR A 328 8.85 13.98 -18.02
C TYR A 328 9.61 14.32 -19.29
N GLY A 329 9.04 15.26 -20.05
CA GLY A 329 9.53 15.68 -21.35
C GLY A 329 10.38 16.93 -21.29
N THR A 330 10.18 17.81 -22.26
CA THR A 330 10.96 19.04 -22.40
C THR A 330 10.21 20.19 -21.76
N ALA A 331 10.73 20.73 -20.66
CA ALA A 331 10.21 21.96 -20.05
C ALA A 331 10.35 23.15 -21.03
N GLY A 332 9.41 24.10 -20.98
CA GLY A 332 9.33 25.22 -21.91
C GLY A 332 8.72 24.87 -23.27
N SER A 333 8.21 23.65 -23.45
CA SER A 333 7.47 23.27 -24.65
C SER A 333 6.13 24.01 -24.74
N SER A 334 5.63 24.18 -25.96
CA SER A 334 4.35 24.82 -26.26
C SER A 334 3.22 23.83 -26.52
N ASP A 335 3.44 22.54 -26.27
CA ASP A 335 2.47 21.48 -26.48
C ASP A 335 2.57 20.38 -25.41
N TYR A 336 1.45 19.69 -25.20
CA TYR A 336 1.29 18.65 -24.19
C TYR A 336 2.21 17.45 -24.43
N ALA A 337 2.33 16.99 -25.67
CA ALA A 337 3.05 15.76 -26.01
C ALA A 337 4.55 15.91 -25.73
N SER A 338 5.15 17.03 -26.15
CA SER A 338 6.56 17.35 -25.90
C SER A 338 6.85 17.59 -24.42
N THR A 339 5.95 18.24 -23.69
CA THR A 339 6.07 18.49 -22.24
C THR A 339 6.13 17.20 -21.44
N HIS A 340 5.34 16.21 -21.83
CA HIS A 340 5.16 14.97 -21.08
C HIS A 340 5.84 13.74 -21.69
N ALA A 341 6.58 13.92 -22.79
CA ALA A 341 7.37 12.88 -23.43
C ALA A 341 8.29 12.20 -22.40
N ASN A 342 8.31 10.88 -22.27
CA ASN A 342 9.04 10.19 -21.20
C ASN A 342 10.56 10.08 -21.46
N VAL A 343 11.24 11.20 -21.74
CA VAL A 343 12.66 11.23 -22.10
C VAL A 343 13.57 11.52 -20.91
N ASN A 344 13.06 12.17 -19.87
CA ASN A 344 13.79 12.49 -18.64
C ASN A 344 13.20 11.76 -17.42
N LYS A 345 14.06 11.32 -16.50
CA LYS A 345 13.67 10.73 -15.22
C LYS A 345 13.52 11.81 -14.16
N SER A 346 12.47 11.72 -13.35
CA SER A 346 12.33 12.54 -12.14
C SER A 346 13.40 12.19 -11.11
N THR A 347 13.67 13.11 -10.17
CA THR A 347 14.61 12.87 -9.07
C THR A 347 14.19 11.69 -8.21
N ILE A 348 12.89 11.57 -7.96
CA ILE A 348 12.36 10.47 -7.16
C ILE A 348 12.49 9.11 -7.85
N LEU A 349 12.32 9.06 -9.17
CA LEU A 349 12.54 7.84 -9.93
C LEU A 349 14.01 7.42 -9.85
N THR A 350 14.96 8.33 -10.09
CA THR A 350 16.40 8.02 -9.98
C THR A 350 16.77 7.47 -8.60
N ASN A 351 16.22 8.05 -7.54
CA ASN A 351 16.44 7.58 -6.17
C ASN A 351 15.79 6.21 -5.91
N LEU A 352 14.61 5.97 -6.47
CA LEU A 352 13.91 4.69 -6.37
C LEU A 352 14.65 3.57 -7.10
N GLU A 353 15.19 3.85 -8.29
CA GLU A 353 16.01 2.91 -9.07
C GLU A 353 17.33 2.59 -8.35
N THR A 354 17.98 3.60 -7.76
CA THR A 354 19.18 3.38 -6.93
C THR A 354 18.88 2.46 -5.74
N TRP A 355 17.74 2.67 -5.06
CA TRP A 355 17.33 1.78 -3.97
C TRP A 355 16.99 0.38 -4.50
N TYR A 356 16.34 0.27 -5.66
CA TYR A 356 16.00 -0.99 -6.30
C TYR A 356 17.25 -1.85 -6.57
N GLU A 357 18.27 -1.28 -7.22
CA GLU A 357 19.50 -1.99 -7.55
C GLU A 357 20.18 -2.57 -6.30
N ASN A 358 20.19 -1.79 -5.22
CA ASN A 358 20.83 -2.19 -3.96
C ASN A 358 20.06 -3.25 -3.17
N ASN A 359 18.76 -3.42 -3.41
CA ASN A 359 17.89 -4.21 -2.53
C ASN A 359 17.11 -5.33 -3.23
N LEU A 360 16.79 -5.17 -4.51
CA LEU A 360 15.85 -6.03 -5.24
C LEU A 360 16.40 -6.59 -6.55
N ALA A 361 17.60 -6.20 -7.00
CA ALA A 361 18.19 -6.68 -8.25
C ALA A 361 18.24 -8.22 -8.34
N SER A 362 18.53 -8.91 -7.24
CA SER A 362 18.55 -10.37 -7.16
C SER A 362 17.15 -11.02 -7.23
N SER A 363 16.09 -10.22 -7.07
CA SER A 363 14.71 -10.66 -6.97
C SER A 363 13.85 -10.25 -8.18
N GLU A 364 14.45 -9.64 -9.22
CA GLU A 364 13.80 -9.19 -10.46
C GLU A 364 12.90 -10.26 -11.10
N GLY A 365 13.34 -11.53 -11.09
CA GLY A 365 12.60 -12.66 -11.66
C GLY A 365 11.28 -12.98 -10.94
N LYS A 366 11.04 -12.43 -9.74
CA LYS A 366 9.81 -12.60 -8.95
C LYS A 366 8.86 -11.42 -9.09
N LEU A 367 9.30 -10.36 -9.76
CA LEU A 367 8.51 -9.15 -9.92
C LEU A 367 7.75 -9.16 -11.25
N ALA A 368 6.50 -8.71 -11.18
CA ALA A 368 5.61 -8.54 -12.31
C ALA A 368 5.87 -7.20 -13.01
N ASP A 369 5.84 -7.21 -14.34
CA ASP A 369 5.78 -5.98 -15.15
C ASP A 369 4.32 -5.55 -15.27
N VAL A 370 3.91 -4.59 -14.43
CA VAL A 370 2.53 -4.11 -14.35
C VAL A 370 2.49 -2.61 -14.60
N ILE A 371 1.31 -2.08 -14.97
CA ILE A 371 1.12 -0.64 -15.13
C ILE A 371 1.38 0.10 -13.80
N TRP A 372 2.35 1.00 -13.85
CA TRP A 372 2.57 2.07 -12.89
C TRP A 372 1.90 3.36 -13.42
N CYS A 373 0.74 3.70 -12.85
CA CYS A 373 -0.10 4.76 -13.41
C CYS A 373 0.35 6.18 -13.02
N GLY A 374 0.91 6.93 -13.97
CA GLY A 374 1.28 8.33 -13.80
C GLY A 374 0.16 9.34 -14.06
N ASP A 375 -1.00 8.89 -14.57
CA ASP A 375 -2.20 9.68 -14.91
C ASP A 375 -1.95 11.17 -15.21
N LYS A 376 -1.47 11.45 -16.42
CA LYS A 376 -1.23 12.83 -16.89
C LYS A 376 -2.47 13.43 -17.58
N SER A 377 -3.64 12.81 -17.49
CA SER A 377 -4.86 13.37 -18.05
C SER A 377 -5.15 14.75 -17.43
N THR A 378 -5.62 15.71 -18.23
CA THR A 378 -5.93 17.05 -17.73
C THR A 378 -7.44 17.28 -17.67
N PHE A 379 -7.86 18.26 -16.86
CA PHE A 379 -9.24 18.72 -16.82
C PHE A 379 -9.30 20.25 -16.79
N THR A 380 -10.43 20.80 -17.24
CA THR A 380 -10.74 22.24 -17.18
C THR A 380 -11.88 22.56 -16.24
N THR A 381 -12.73 21.57 -15.93
CA THR A 381 -13.88 21.72 -15.05
C THR A 381 -13.86 20.60 -14.02
N TYR A 382 -13.90 20.97 -12.74
CA TYR A 382 -14.09 20.00 -11.67
C TYR A 382 -15.41 19.26 -11.85
N ALA A 383 -15.50 18.05 -11.30
CA ALA A 383 -16.77 17.34 -11.30
C ALA A 383 -17.88 18.07 -10.51
N SER A 384 -17.53 18.99 -9.59
CA SER A 384 -18.50 19.90 -8.96
C SER A 384 -19.03 21.01 -9.88
N GLY A 385 -18.48 21.19 -11.08
CA GLY A 385 -18.91 22.17 -12.08
C GLY A 385 -18.12 23.49 -12.12
N SER A 386 -17.17 23.73 -11.21
CA SER A 386 -16.32 24.93 -11.25
C SER A 386 -15.10 24.74 -12.16
N THR A 387 -14.66 25.80 -12.83
CA THR A 387 -13.50 25.74 -13.74
C THR A 387 -12.17 25.84 -13.01
N TYR A 388 -11.13 25.18 -13.56
CA TYR A 388 -9.76 25.24 -13.06
C TYR A 388 -8.76 25.33 -14.21
N GLY A 389 -8.18 26.53 -14.38
CA GLY A 389 -7.14 26.76 -15.37
C GLY A 389 -7.58 26.50 -16.81
N ALA A 390 -6.60 26.39 -17.71
CA ALA A 390 -6.85 26.14 -19.14
C ALA A 390 -6.73 24.66 -19.52
N GLY A 391 -6.20 23.81 -18.63
CA GLY A 391 -6.08 22.37 -18.86
C GLY A 391 -5.09 21.96 -19.95
N LEU A 392 -4.15 22.86 -20.29
CA LEU A 392 -3.25 22.70 -21.44
C LEU A 392 -2.12 21.70 -21.20
N GLY A 393 -1.63 21.58 -19.97
CA GLY A 393 -0.57 20.62 -19.61
C GLY A 393 0.78 20.89 -20.29
N TYR A 394 1.14 22.15 -20.48
CA TYR A 394 2.48 22.54 -20.96
C TYR A 394 2.88 23.91 -20.44
N GLY A 395 4.19 24.16 -20.34
CA GLY A 395 4.72 25.44 -19.84
C GLY A 395 4.26 25.73 -18.41
N THR A 396 4.04 27.01 -18.13
CA THR A 396 3.50 27.53 -16.86
C THR A 396 1.98 27.65 -16.86
N ASN A 397 1.30 27.00 -17.81
CA ASN A 397 -0.15 27.09 -17.89
C ASN A 397 -0.80 26.36 -16.72
N LYS A 398 -1.60 27.10 -15.94
CA LYS A 398 -2.40 26.53 -14.87
C LYS A 398 -3.24 25.36 -15.37
N THR A 399 -2.96 24.18 -14.84
CA THR A 399 -3.50 22.90 -15.32
C THR A 399 -3.81 22.01 -14.13
N GLY A 400 -5.02 21.46 -14.07
CA GLY A 400 -5.36 20.39 -13.13
C GLY A 400 -5.23 19.03 -13.80
N TYR A 401 -4.76 18.02 -13.05
CA TYR A 401 -4.62 16.65 -13.54
C TYR A 401 -5.73 15.72 -13.02
N GLY A 402 -5.95 14.58 -13.70
CA GLY A 402 -7.09 13.70 -13.49
C GLY A 402 -7.31 13.26 -12.04
N ALA A 403 -6.24 12.85 -11.36
CA ALA A 403 -6.29 12.47 -9.94
C ALA A 403 -6.80 13.62 -9.05
N TYR A 404 -6.44 14.87 -9.35
CA TYR A 404 -6.93 16.01 -8.58
C TYR A 404 -8.44 16.18 -8.71
N ASN A 405 -8.97 15.98 -9.91
CA ASN A 405 -10.41 16.00 -10.09
C ASN A 405 -11.11 14.83 -9.38
N ARG A 406 -10.55 13.61 -9.44
CA ARG A 406 -11.16 12.44 -8.79
C ARG A 406 -11.15 12.49 -7.26
N ILE A 407 -10.11 13.08 -6.66
CA ILE A 407 -9.92 13.10 -5.20
C ILE A 407 -10.50 14.37 -4.54
N TYR A 408 -10.38 15.52 -5.19
CA TYR A 408 -10.87 16.80 -4.65
C TYR A 408 -12.18 17.25 -5.28
N ALA A 409 -12.33 17.14 -6.60
CA ALA A 409 -13.51 17.53 -7.38
C ALA A 409 -14.11 18.91 -7.06
N GLY A 410 -13.33 19.91 -6.65
CA GLY A 410 -13.86 21.22 -6.25
C GLY A 410 -14.44 21.27 -4.83
N GLY A 411 -14.33 20.17 -4.07
CA GLY A 411 -14.68 20.02 -2.67
C GLY A 411 -14.85 18.52 -2.34
N SER A 412 -13.90 17.93 -1.60
CA SER A 412 -13.83 16.47 -1.36
C SER A 412 -15.09 15.85 -0.74
N LYS A 413 -15.92 16.66 -0.06
CA LYS A 413 -17.21 16.23 0.51
C LYS A 413 -18.35 16.11 -0.51
N VAL A 414 -18.18 16.70 -1.69
CA VAL A 414 -19.22 16.81 -2.72
C VAL A 414 -19.13 15.64 -3.70
N TYR A 415 -17.92 15.32 -4.18
CA TYR A 415 -17.73 14.29 -5.20
C TYR A 415 -16.32 13.70 -5.14
N ALA A 416 -16.17 12.44 -4.77
CA ALA A 416 -14.90 11.72 -4.89
C ALA A 416 -15.17 10.41 -5.61
N ASN A 417 -14.37 10.11 -6.63
CA ASN A 417 -14.56 8.94 -7.49
C ASN A 417 -13.20 8.34 -7.89
N PRO A 418 -12.46 7.73 -6.94
CA PRO A 418 -11.17 7.13 -7.23
C PRO A 418 -11.30 5.93 -8.19
N THR A 419 -10.24 5.60 -8.90
CA THR A 419 -10.20 4.45 -9.83
C THR A 419 -8.90 3.65 -9.74
N LEU A 420 -8.97 2.34 -9.95
CA LEU A 420 -7.79 1.48 -10.14
C LEU A 420 -7.44 1.27 -11.62
N ILE A 421 -8.31 1.70 -12.54
CA ILE A 421 -8.01 1.77 -13.97
C ILE A 421 -7.16 3.00 -14.22
N CYS A 422 -6.00 2.83 -14.85
CA CYS A 422 -5.16 3.94 -15.26
C CYS A 422 -5.80 4.70 -16.43
N PRO A 423 -6.22 5.97 -16.23
CA PRO A 423 -6.87 6.72 -17.28
C PRO A 423 -5.93 6.97 -18.47
N ASN A 424 -6.52 7.09 -19.66
CA ASN A 424 -5.79 7.57 -20.81
C ASN A 424 -5.46 9.05 -20.62
N ASP A 425 -4.18 9.39 -20.78
CA ASP A 425 -3.77 10.77 -20.93
C ASP A 425 -4.25 11.39 -22.25
N ASN A 426 -3.95 12.68 -22.43
CA ASN A 426 -4.33 13.43 -23.63
C ASN A 426 -3.56 12.98 -24.89
N ASN A 427 -2.80 11.89 -24.82
CA ASN A 427 -2.17 11.20 -25.94
C ASN A 427 -2.54 9.69 -25.98
N GLY A 428 -3.73 9.34 -25.49
CA GLY A 428 -4.28 7.99 -25.57
C GLY A 428 -3.63 6.98 -24.62
N GLY A 429 -3.06 7.43 -23.50
CA GLY A 429 -2.46 6.58 -22.47
C GLY A 429 -0.97 6.28 -22.66
N LYS A 430 -0.38 6.74 -23.78
CA LYS A 430 1.03 6.48 -24.14
C LYS A 430 2.04 7.07 -23.17
N LEU A 431 1.68 8.12 -22.43
CA LEU A 431 2.59 8.87 -21.57
C LEU A 431 2.44 8.51 -20.08
N SER A 432 1.37 7.81 -19.70
CA SER A 432 0.99 7.60 -18.30
C SER A 432 1.00 6.14 -17.84
N LYS A 433 0.97 5.17 -18.75
CA LYS A 433 0.97 3.73 -18.40
C LYS A 433 2.40 3.18 -18.41
N PHE A 434 3.13 3.43 -17.33
CA PHE A 434 4.54 3.04 -17.23
C PHE A 434 4.71 1.53 -16.99
N THR A 435 5.57 0.91 -17.78
CA THR A 435 5.98 -0.51 -17.72
C THR A 435 7.44 -0.63 -18.13
N VAL A 436 8.07 -1.79 -17.97
CA VAL A 436 9.47 -2.04 -18.38
C VAL A 436 9.53 -2.54 -19.82
N SER A 437 8.81 -3.60 -20.13
CA SER A 437 8.84 -4.29 -21.43
C SER A 437 7.46 -4.48 -22.05
N ASP A 438 6.40 -4.45 -21.25
CA ASP A 438 5.03 -4.53 -21.74
C ASP A 438 4.66 -3.27 -22.54
N THR A 439 4.56 -3.41 -23.86
CA THR A 439 4.08 -2.38 -24.80
C THR A 439 2.65 -2.63 -25.28
N THR A 440 2.01 -3.68 -24.77
CA THR A 440 0.60 -4.01 -25.03
C THR A 440 -0.31 -3.19 -24.13
N ASN A 441 -0.04 -3.21 -22.82
CA ASN A 441 -0.84 -2.47 -21.83
C ASN A 441 -0.15 -1.17 -21.38
N GLY A 442 1.17 -1.07 -21.53
CA GLY A 442 1.98 0.08 -21.12
C GLY A 442 2.88 0.64 -22.22
N ASN A 443 3.88 1.41 -21.81
CA ASN A 443 4.77 2.16 -22.70
C ASN A 443 6.23 1.69 -22.73
N GLY A 444 6.61 0.73 -21.88
CA GLY A 444 7.97 0.17 -21.83
C GLY A 444 9.07 1.20 -21.49
N ASN A 445 8.73 2.31 -20.82
CA ASN A 445 9.69 3.38 -20.55
C ASN A 445 10.51 3.19 -19.27
N LEU A 446 10.10 2.32 -18.34
CA LEU A 446 10.82 2.10 -17.09
C LEU A 446 12.02 1.17 -17.28
N THR A 447 13.06 1.37 -16.47
CA THR A 447 14.20 0.46 -16.42
C THR A 447 13.93 -0.72 -15.48
N TYR A 448 13.21 -0.49 -14.37
CA TYR A 448 12.97 -1.47 -13.32
C TYR A 448 11.48 -1.58 -12.97
N LYS A 449 11.05 -2.75 -12.50
CA LYS A 449 9.67 -3.06 -12.10
C LYS A 449 9.33 -2.51 -10.71
N ILE A 450 9.41 -1.19 -10.56
CA ILE A 450 9.21 -0.49 -9.29
C ILE A 450 8.48 0.84 -9.53
N GLY A 451 7.66 1.24 -8.57
CA GLY A 451 6.96 2.52 -8.61
C GLY A 451 6.56 3.01 -7.22
N LEU A 452 5.57 3.90 -7.21
CA LEU A 452 4.93 4.41 -6.00
C LEU A 452 3.43 4.14 -6.08
N LEU A 453 2.74 4.12 -4.94
CA LEU A 453 1.28 4.05 -4.95
C LEU A 453 0.67 5.32 -5.55
N THR A 454 -0.48 5.16 -6.20
CA THR A 454 -1.29 6.30 -6.66
C THR A 454 -2.10 6.89 -5.52
N ALA A 455 -2.54 8.14 -5.67
CA ALA A 455 -3.49 8.77 -4.76
C ALA A 455 -4.80 7.94 -4.64
N ASP A 456 -5.28 7.40 -5.76
CA ASP A 456 -6.45 6.53 -5.80
C ASP A 456 -6.24 5.23 -4.98
N GLU A 457 -5.09 4.56 -5.10
CA GLU A 457 -4.77 3.36 -4.31
C GLU A 457 -4.73 3.65 -2.81
N ILE A 458 -4.18 4.80 -2.40
CA ILE A 458 -4.20 5.26 -1.00
C ILE A 458 -5.64 5.43 -0.52
N VAL A 459 -6.52 6.00 -1.34
CA VAL A 459 -7.93 6.22 -1.00
C VAL A 459 -8.72 4.91 -0.91
N PHE A 460 -8.47 3.96 -1.82
CA PHE A 460 -9.06 2.62 -1.75
C PHE A 460 -8.70 1.91 -0.44
N SER A 461 -7.48 2.13 0.08
CA SER A 461 -7.03 1.56 1.36
C SER A 461 -7.81 2.03 2.59
N GLY A 462 -8.66 3.05 2.45
CA GLY A 462 -9.46 3.61 3.54
C GLY A 462 -9.16 5.07 3.85
N ALA A 463 -8.12 5.66 3.25
CA ALA A 463 -7.78 7.05 3.47
C ALA A 463 -8.89 8.00 3.00
N ILE A 464 -8.91 9.21 3.56
CA ILE A 464 -9.75 10.30 3.04
C ILE A 464 -9.01 10.98 1.88
N GLY A 465 -9.72 11.58 0.93
CA GLY A 465 -9.13 12.46 -0.07
C GLY A 465 -8.46 13.70 0.54
N VAL A 466 -8.99 14.90 0.32
CA VAL A 466 -8.34 16.14 0.78
C VAL A 466 -8.81 16.58 2.18
N SER A 467 -7.86 17.00 3.02
CA SER A 467 -8.06 17.66 4.33
C SER A 467 -8.78 16.85 5.43
N GLY A 468 -8.73 15.52 5.35
CA GLY A 468 -9.22 14.60 6.38
C GLY A 468 -8.11 13.75 6.98
N TYR A 469 -8.31 13.27 8.20
CA TYR A 469 -7.39 12.38 8.90
C TYR A 469 -8.03 11.00 9.00
N ASN A 470 -7.38 9.95 8.52
CA ASN A 470 -7.79 8.59 8.83
C ASN A 470 -6.58 7.72 9.19
N THR A 471 -6.20 7.80 10.45
CA THR A 471 -5.05 7.06 10.94
C THR A 471 -5.35 5.60 11.30
N SER A 472 -6.55 5.10 10.98
CA SER A 472 -6.91 3.68 11.17
C SER A 472 -6.44 2.77 10.04
N THR A 473 -6.05 3.34 8.90
CA THR A 473 -5.67 2.53 7.74
C THR A 473 -4.40 1.75 8.02
N TYR A 474 -4.35 0.52 7.54
CA TYR A 474 -3.17 -0.35 7.67
C TYR A 474 -1.90 0.27 7.05
N LEU A 475 -2.06 1.18 6.08
CA LEU A 475 -0.94 1.90 5.47
C LEU A 475 -0.29 2.89 6.44
N GLN A 476 -1.02 3.41 7.42
CA GLN A 476 -0.55 4.43 8.36
C GLN A 476 0.24 3.86 9.53
N GLU A 477 0.14 2.55 9.79
CA GLU A 477 0.69 1.87 10.95
C GLU A 477 2.17 2.15 11.21
N ASN A 478 2.98 2.21 10.14
CA ASN A 478 4.43 2.42 10.25
C ASN A 478 4.94 3.69 9.56
N SER A 479 4.05 4.54 9.06
CA SER A 479 4.40 5.65 8.17
C SER A 479 4.00 7.02 8.74
N SER A 480 4.76 7.53 9.69
CA SER A 480 4.40 8.77 10.40
C SER A 480 4.90 10.07 9.74
N ILE A 481 5.55 9.98 8.57
CA ILE A 481 6.02 11.12 7.77
C ILE A 481 5.13 11.20 6.53
N THR A 482 4.94 12.37 5.93
CA THR A 482 4.36 12.50 4.58
C THR A 482 5.22 11.77 3.56
N TRP A 483 4.64 11.01 2.63
CA TRP A 483 5.36 10.40 1.49
C TRP A 483 4.71 10.71 0.16
N TRP A 484 5.52 10.67 -0.89
CA TRP A 484 5.06 10.92 -2.26
C TRP A 484 4.19 9.78 -2.77
N THR A 485 3.14 10.16 -3.52
CA THR A 485 2.45 9.27 -4.45
C THR A 485 3.00 9.50 -5.86
N MET A 486 2.56 8.67 -6.82
CA MET A 486 2.88 8.89 -8.24
C MET A 486 1.90 9.84 -8.96
N SER A 487 0.84 10.29 -8.30
CA SER A 487 -0.29 10.97 -8.94
C SER A 487 -0.08 12.48 -9.05
N PRO A 488 -0.03 13.06 -10.26
CA PRO A 488 -0.04 14.50 -10.48
C PRO A 488 -1.27 15.16 -9.84
N ASN A 489 -1.08 16.35 -9.28
CA ASN A 489 -2.17 17.15 -8.74
C ASN A 489 -2.51 18.32 -9.68
N SER A 490 -1.57 19.26 -9.85
CA SER A 490 -1.77 20.45 -10.65
C SER A 490 -0.44 21.11 -11.01
N GLU A 491 -0.42 21.90 -12.08
CA GLU A 491 0.40 23.10 -12.14
C GLU A 491 -0.53 24.26 -11.76
N ASN A 492 -0.24 24.97 -10.67
CA ASN A 492 -1.18 25.92 -10.07
C ASN A 492 -0.99 27.38 -10.55
N GLY A 493 -0.17 27.60 -11.58
CA GLY A 493 0.27 28.89 -12.11
C GLY A 493 1.57 29.39 -11.50
N PHE A 494 2.21 28.58 -10.64
CA PHE A 494 3.43 28.92 -9.89
C PHE A 494 4.35 27.72 -9.75
N SER A 495 3.78 26.55 -9.46
CA SER A 495 4.50 25.32 -9.16
C SER A 495 3.74 24.08 -9.64
N ALA A 496 4.49 23.12 -10.14
CA ALA A 496 4.09 21.74 -10.33
C ALA A 496 3.91 21.06 -8.95
N VAL A 497 2.76 20.40 -8.80
CA VAL A 497 2.30 19.79 -7.56
C VAL A 497 1.95 18.34 -7.82
N VAL A 498 2.43 17.46 -6.94
CA VAL A 498 2.10 16.03 -6.90
C VAL A 498 1.43 15.72 -5.58
N TYR A 499 0.58 14.70 -5.56
CA TYR A 499 -0.04 14.24 -4.32
C TYR A 499 0.97 13.58 -3.38
N SER A 500 0.88 13.93 -2.12
CA SER A 500 1.55 13.27 -1.01
C SER A 500 0.54 12.89 0.07
N THR A 501 0.90 11.93 0.91
CA THR A 501 0.06 11.50 2.01
C THR A 501 0.24 12.40 3.23
N TYR A 502 -0.82 12.59 4.00
CA TYR A 502 -0.77 13.37 5.22
C TYR A 502 -1.74 12.77 6.24
N ASP A 503 -1.21 12.06 7.23
CA ASP A 503 -1.96 11.55 8.38
C ASP A 503 -3.22 10.74 8.02
N GLY A 504 -3.09 9.83 7.05
CA GLY A 504 -4.23 9.04 6.54
C GLY A 504 -5.17 9.80 5.59
N GLY A 505 -4.73 10.96 5.10
CA GLY A 505 -5.34 11.71 4.00
C GLY A 505 -4.33 12.00 2.88
N LEU A 506 -4.74 12.84 1.93
CA LEU A 506 -3.93 13.32 0.81
C LEU A 506 -3.84 14.84 0.78
N ASN A 507 -2.69 15.34 0.34
CA ASN A 507 -2.46 16.76 0.10
C ASN A 507 -1.60 16.97 -1.16
N GLY A 508 -1.68 18.16 -1.75
CA GLY A 508 -0.76 18.56 -2.81
C GLY A 508 0.52 19.15 -2.22
N GLY A 509 1.68 18.68 -2.67
CA GLY A 509 2.98 19.27 -2.35
C GLY A 509 3.73 19.70 -3.60
N SER A 510 4.42 20.84 -3.55
CA SER A 510 5.34 21.22 -4.64
C SER A 510 6.39 20.12 -4.82
N VAL A 511 6.68 19.77 -6.07
CA VAL A 511 7.60 18.68 -6.41
C VAL A 511 9.03 18.92 -5.92
N THR A 512 9.39 20.17 -5.58
CA THR A 512 10.71 20.53 -5.04
C THR A 512 10.83 20.38 -3.52
N THR A 513 9.73 20.08 -2.83
CA THR A 513 9.73 19.79 -1.38
C THR A 513 10.23 18.36 -1.11
N SER A 514 10.81 18.11 0.07
CA SER A 514 11.24 16.77 0.45
C SER A 514 10.12 16.04 1.19
N SER A 515 9.75 14.85 0.71
CA SER A 515 8.83 13.92 1.41
C SER A 515 9.39 12.50 1.38
N GLY A 516 8.86 11.61 2.23
CA GLY A 516 9.28 10.21 2.28
C GLY A 516 9.20 9.51 0.92
N LEU A 517 10.20 8.68 0.62
CA LEU A 517 10.20 7.78 -0.53
C LEU A 517 9.71 6.41 -0.08
N ARG A 518 8.51 5.99 -0.51
CA ARG A 518 7.92 4.71 -0.11
C ARG A 518 7.74 3.80 -1.33
N PRO A 519 8.68 2.87 -1.58
CA PRO A 519 8.63 1.95 -2.71
C PRO A 519 7.34 1.11 -2.76
N ALA A 520 6.87 0.86 -3.97
CA ALA A 520 5.87 -0.14 -4.29
C ALA A 520 6.40 -1.08 -5.39
N ILE A 521 6.06 -2.36 -5.29
CA ILE A 521 6.42 -3.41 -6.24
C ILE A 521 5.19 -4.28 -6.54
N ALA A 522 5.26 -5.12 -7.56
CA ALA A 522 4.26 -6.17 -7.79
C ALA A 522 4.96 -7.52 -7.89
N LEU A 523 4.48 -8.51 -7.15
CA LEU A 523 4.91 -9.91 -7.28
C LEU A 523 4.19 -10.56 -8.46
N ALA A 524 4.88 -11.47 -9.15
CA ALA A 524 4.36 -12.21 -10.28
C ALA A 524 3.08 -13.01 -9.94
N PRO A 525 2.15 -13.22 -10.88
CA PRO A 525 0.94 -14.01 -10.63
C PRO A 525 1.24 -15.47 -10.22
N SER A 526 2.39 -15.99 -10.66
CA SER A 526 2.87 -17.34 -10.34
C SER A 526 3.60 -17.43 -8.99
N THR A 527 3.71 -16.33 -8.24
CA THR A 527 4.40 -16.33 -6.95
C THR A 527 3.72 -17.31 -5.99
N ALA A 528 4.53 -18.16 -5.37
CA ALA A 528 4.14 -19.00 -4.25
C ALA A 528 4.69 -18.42 -2.94
N VAL A 529 4.08 -18.79 -1.82
CA VAL A 529 4.58 -18.49 -0.47
C VAL A 529 4.94 -19.80 0.22
N SER A 530 6.01 -19.80 1.02
CA SER A 530 6.43 -20.97 1.78
C SER A 530 5.73 -21.10 3.14
N GLY A 531 4.99 -20.07 3.57
CA GLY A 531 4.18 -20.11 4.78
C GLY A 531 3.68 -18.74 5.23
N GLY A 532 3.14 -18.73 6.44
CA GLY A 532 2.61 -17.55 7.13
C GLY A 532 1.11 -17.33 6.95
N THR A 533 0.47 -16.72 7.94
CA THR A 533 -0.95 -16.29 7.87
C THR A 533 -1.11 -14.81 7.53
N GLY A 534 -0.05 -14.15 7.08
CA GLY A 534 -0.05 -12.74 6.75
C GLY A 534 -0.15 -11.79 7.94
N THR A 535 0.01 -12.25 9.19
CA THR A 535 -0.01 -11.39 10.39
C THR A 535 1.36 -10.78 10.66
N SER A 536 1.46 -9.78 11.55
CA SER A 536 2.76 -9.17 11.86
C SER A 536 3.72 -10.16 12.54
N SER A 537 3.19 -11.06 13.37
CA SER A 537 3.95 -12.14 14.01
C SER A 537 4.27 -13.30 13.07
N ASP A 538 3.44 -13.50 12.05
CA ASP A 538 3.54 -14.61 11.10
C ASP A 538 3.22 -14.11 9.67
N PRO A 539 4.13 -13.32 9.06
CA PRO A 539 3.90 -12.73 7.74
C PRO A 539 3.97 -13.79 6.65
N TYR A 540 3.30 -13.56 5.52
CA TYR A 540 3.49 -14.42 4.35
C TYR A 540 4.95 -14.37 3.91
N VAL A 541 5.58 -15.51 3.67
CA VAL A 541 7.00 -15.58 3.28
C VAL A 541 7.08 -15.89 1.79
N VAL A 542 7.58 -14.93 1.01
CA VAL A 542 7.87 -15.11 -0.42
C VAL A 542 9.36 -15.39 -0.55
N GLU A 543 9.67 -16.61 -1.01
CA GLU A 543 11.05 -17.07 -1.19
C GLU A 543 11.69 -16.51 -2.42
#